data_AF-A0A7W4CXR8-F1
#
_entry.id   AF-A0A7W4CXR8-F1
#
_cell.length_a   1.000
_cell.length_b   1.000
_cell.length_c   1.000
_cell.angle_alpha   90.00
_cell.angle_beta   90.00
_cell.angle_gamma   90.00
#
_symmetry.space_group_name_H-M   'P 1'
#
loop_
_entity.id
_entity.type
_entity.pdbx_description
1 polymer ?
#
loop_
_entity_poly.entity_id
_entity_poly.type
_entity_poly.pdbx_seq_one_letter_code
_entity_poly.pdbx_strand_id
1 'polypeptide(L)'
;MTTALNQLAGSYTIDPSHTEIGFTARHAMVTKVRGAFTDFSGSASTGAGLSSPALDMTINAASVATGSADRDGHLVSPDFFDVEQYPTIRFASSSITAPADDTLRVEGDLTIKDVTRPVVIDFDYDGAATDPFGNERVGLSGSVMVNRKDFGLVWNAALETGGVLVSENVNLVFEVSAIKDPTVSVEAVADETVAVEPVTAAPATEQAAPAAQGGFAGWLKRLFA
;
A
#
# COMPACT_ATOMS: atom_id res chain seq x y z
N MET A 1 -23.75 -14.72 9.16
CA MET A 1 -23.56 -13.55 10.04
C MET A 1 -22.54 -12.68 9.33
N THR A 2 -22.90 -11.47 8.95
CA THR A 2 -21.95 -10.49 8.41
C THR A 2 -21.13 -9.92 9.57
N THR A 3 -19.81 -9.79 9.40
CA THR A 3 -18.94 -9.19 10.43
C THR A 3 -19.27 -7.71 10.56
N ALA A 4 -19.44 -7.21 11.78
CA ALA A 4 -19.62 -5.77 12.00
C ALA A 4 -18.28 -5.02 11.88
N LEU A 5 -18.31 -3.71 11.59
CA LEU A 5 -17.10 -2.90 11.42
C LEU A 5 -16.16 -2.97 12.64
N ASN A 6 -16.72 -2.87 13.85
CA ASN A 6 -15.95 -2.96 15.11
C ASN A 6 -15.47 -4.38 15.47
N GLN A 7 -15.87 -5.39 14.69
CA GLN A 7 -15.43 -6.77 14.83
C GLN A 7 -14.33 -7.16 13.84
N LEU A 8 -13.94 -6.25 12.93
CA LEU A 8 -12.80 -6.47 12.05
C LEU A 8 -11.52 -6.63 12.88
N ALA A 9 -10.72 -7.62 12.53
CA ALA A 9 -9.39 -7.84 13.08
C ALA A 9 -8.54 -8.67 12.10
N GLY A 10 -7.23 -8.49 12.13
CA GLY A 10 -6.25 -9.15 11.26
C GLY A 10 -5.64 -8.20 10.23
N SER A 11 -4.91 -8.78 9.30
CA SER A 11 -4.34 -8.10 8.13
C SER A 11 -5.20 -8.34 6.91
N TYR A 12 -5.23 -7.37 6.02
CA TYR A 12 -6.02 -7.37 4.79
C TYR A 12 -5.16 -6.85 3.65
N THR A 13 -5.26 -7.51 2.50
CA THR A 13 -4.68 -7.08 1.24
C THR A 13 -5.78 -6.48 0.37
N ILE A 14 -5.54 -5.30 -0.20
CA ILE A 14 -6.47 -4.68 -1.15
C ILE A 14 -6.51 -5.51 -2.43
N ASP A 15 -7.71 -5.84 -2.90
CA ASP A 15 -7.93 -6.57 -4.14
C ASP A 15 -8.11 -5.59 -5.30
N PRO A 16 -7.12 -5.44 -6.21
CA PRO A 16 -7.21 -4.48 -7.31
C PRO A 16 -8.30 -4.83 -8.32
N SER A 17 -8.72 -6.09 -8.40
CA SER A 17 -9.75 -6.53 -9.37
C SER A 17 -11.16 -6.11 -8.97
N HIS A 18 -11.37 -5.75 -7.70
CA HIS A 18 -12.65 -5.36 -7.12
C HIS A 18 -12.56 -4.03 -6.37
N THR A 19 -11.54 -3.24 -6.66
CA THR A 19 -11.33 -1.91 -6.10
C THR A 19 -11.30 -0.87 -7.22
N GLU A 20 -11.98 0.25 -7.03
CA GLU A 20 -11.88 1.44 -7.86
C GLU A 20 -11.22 2.57 -7.06
N ILE A 21 -10.15 3.14 -7.61
CA ILE A 21 -9.57 4.41 -7.15
C ILE A 21 -9.84 5.44 -8.25
N GLY A 22 -11.01 6.05 -8.16
CA GLY A 22 -11.56 6.96 -9.15
C GLY A 22 -11.35 8.43 -8.80
N PHE A 23 -11.50 9.28 -9.81
CA PHE A 23 -11.61 10.71 -9.64
C PHE A 23 -12.56 11.35 -10.64
N THR A 24 -13.12 12.50 -10.27
CA THR A 24 -13.93 13.34 -11.14
C THR A 24 -13.47 14.79 -11.05
N ALA A 25 -13.20 15.40 -12.20
CA ALA A 25 -12.89 16.83 -12.33
C ALA A 25 -13.89 17.51 -13.27
N ARG A 26 -14.18 18.80 -13.04
CA ARG A 26 -14.99 19.58 -13.99
C ARG A 26 -14.12 20.07 -15.13
N HIS A 27 -14.65 19.95 -16.34
CA HIS A 27 -14.04 20.40 -17.59
C HIS A 27 -14.84 21.56 -18.20
N ALA A 28 -14.13 22.63 -18.52
CA ALA A 28 -14.64 23.93 -18.93
C ALA A 28 -15.77 24.47 -18.00
N MET A 29 -15.73 24.09 -16.73
CA MET A 29 -16.76 24.37 -15.71
C MET A 29 -18.17 23.82 -15.99
N VAL A 30 -18.39 23.11 -17.11
CA VAL A 30 -19.71 22.66 -17.57
C VAL A 30 -19.89 21.15 -17.58
N THR A 31 -18.81 20.39 -17.86
CA THR A 31 -18.86 18.93 -17.99
C THR A 31 -17.99 18.26 -16.94
N LYS A 32 -18.12 16.94 -16.78
CA LYS A 32 -17.32 16.14 -15.84
C LYS A 32 -16.46 15.15 -16.62
N VAL A 33 -15.15 15.19 -16.39
CA VAL A 33 -14.22 14.14 -16.79
C VAL A 33 -14.08 13.18 -15.62
N ARG A 34 -14.20 11.88 -15.91
CA ARG A 34 -13.94 10.81 -14.96
C ARG A 34 -12.68 10.08 -15.36
N GLY A 35 -11.92 9.64 -14.38
CA GLY A 35 -10.81 8.74 -14.57
C GLY A 35 -10.61 7.87 -13.35
N ALA A 36 -9.72 6.90 -13.48
CA ALA A 36 -9.31 6.01 -12.41
C ALA A 36 -7.83 5.65 -12.57
N PHE A 37 -7.24 5.13 -11.51
CA PHE A 37 -5.94 4.46 -11.57
C PHE A 37 -6.16 2.95 -11.63
N THR A 38 -5.48 2.28 -12.56
CA THR A 38 -5.73 0.86 -12.89
C THR A 38 -4.68 -0.09 -12.32
N ASP A 39 -3.59 0.43 -11.77
CA ASP A 39 -2.51 -0.34 -11.16
C ASP A 39 -2.15 0.27 -9.80
N PHE A 40 -2.39 -0.49 -8.75
CA PHE A 40 -2.17 -0.12 -7.37
C PHE A 40 -2.07 -1.35 -6.48
N SER A 41 -1.53 -1.14 -5.29
CA SER A 41 -1.45 -2.13 -4.22
C SER A 41 -1.68 -1.45 -2.88
N GLY A 42 -2.09 -2.24 -1.89
CA GLY A 42 -2.22 -1.75 -0.54
C GLY A 42 -2.52 -2.83 0.47
N SER A 43 -2.35 -2.48 1.73
CA SER A 43 -2.56 -3.34 2.87
C SER A 43 -3.21 -2.55 4.00
N ALA A 44 -4.11 -3.20 4.73
CA ALA A 44 -4.69 -2.69 5.96
C ALA A 44 -4.48 -3.69 7.09
N SER A 45 -4.45 -3.22 8.33
CA SER A 45 -4.45 -4.10 9.50
C SER A 45 -5.20 -3.46 10.65
N THR A 46 -5.75 -4.30 11.52
CA THR A 46 -6.34 -3.82 12.77
C THR A 46 -6.43 -4.94 13.81
N GLY A 47 -6.34 -4.61 15.08
CA GLY A 47 -6.66 -5.48 16.19
C GLY A 47 -8.14 -5.44 16.56
N ALA A 48 -8.53 -6.23 17.55
CA ALA A 48 -9.91 -6.27 18.05
C ALA A 48 -10.42 -4.86 18.41
N GLY A 49 -11.67 -4.55 18.04
CA GLY A 49 -12.28 -3.25 18.33
C GLY A 49 -11.63 -2.08 17.60
N LEU A 50 -11.05 -2.32 16.41
CA LEU A 50 -10.25 -1.35 15.66
C LEU A 50 -9.01 -0.85 16.42
N SER A 51 -8.32 -1.71 17.16
CA SER A 51 -7.10 -1.33 17.88
C SER A 51 -5.88 -1.28 16.96
N SER A 52 -5.02 -0.28 17.15
CA SER A 52 -3.82 -0.06 16.31
C SER A 52 -4.06 -0.22 14.79
N PRO A 53 -5.10 0.43 14.22
CA PRO A 53 -5.42 0.29 12.81
C PRO A 53 -4.39 1.00 11.94
N ALA A 54 -4.07 0.42 10.80
CA ALA A 54 -3.17 1.01 9.80
C ALA A 54 -3.64 0.68 8.37
N LEU A 55 -3.41 1.60 7.44
CA LEU A 55 -3.66 1.47 6.02
C LEU A 55 -2.52 2.13 5.23
N ASP A 56 -1.97 1.38 4.27
CA ASP A 56 -0.94 1.84 3.35
C ASP A 56 -1.35 1.51 1.91
N MET A 57 -1.20 2.47 1.01
CA MET A 57 -1.50 2.34 -0.41
C MET A 57 -0.36 2.89 -1.26
N THR A 58 -0.07 2.22 -2.37
CA THR A 58 0.80 2.70 -3.43
C THR A 58 0.11 2.53 -4.77
N ILE A 59 -0.01 3.62 -5.52
CA ILE A 59 -0.67 3.68 -6.82
C ILE A 59 0.38 4.01 -7.87
N ASN A 60 0.41 3.26 -8.97
CA ASN A 60 1.21 3.60 -10.14
C ASN A 60 0.57 4.79 -10.87
N ALA A 61 1.23 5.94 -10.86
CA ALA A 61 0.70 7.18 -11.44
C ALA A 61 0.51 7.09 -12.96
N ALA A 62 1.31 6.25 -13.65
CA ALA A 62 1.19 6.02 -15.09
C ALA A 62 -0.05 5.21 -15.48
N SER A 63 -0.73 4.59 -14.50
CA SER A 63 -1.94 3.78 -14.73
C SER A 63 -3.22 4.59 -14.84
N VAL A 64 -3.10 5.93 -14.88
CA VAL A 64 -4.23 6.85 -15.04
C VAL A 64 -4.95 6.59 -16.37
N ALA A 65 -6.25 6.37 -16.27
CA ALA A 65 -7.11 6.12 -17.42
C ALA A 65 -8.35 6.99 -17.34
N THR A 66 -8.59 7.79 -18.38
CA THR A 66 -9.77 8.64 -18.49
C THR A 66 -10.62 8.31 -19.73
N GLY A 67 -10.25 7.24 -20.46
CA GLY A 67 -10.87 6.85 -21.72
C GLY A 67 -10.44 7.71 -22.91
N SER A 68 -9.34 8.46 -22.81
CA SER A 68 -8.81 9.29 -23.88
C SER A 68 -7.29 9.26 -23.86
N ALA A 69 -6.68 8.55 -24.83
CA ALA A 69 -5.24 8.35 -24.89
C ALA A 69 -4.44 9.67 -24.89
N ASP A 70 -4.91 10.70 -25.59
CA ASP A 70 -4.25 12.01 -25.61
C ASP A 70 -4.24 12.67 -24.22
N ARG A 71 -5.36 12.60 -23.50
CA ARG A 71 -5.46 13.16 -22.15
C ARG A 71 -4.65 12.34 -21.16
N ASP A 72 -4.70 11.02 -21.26
CA ASP A 72 -3.94 10.11 -20.40
C ASP A 72 -2.43 10.36 -20.60
N GLY A 73 -1.98 10.51 -21.86
CA GLY A 73 -0.61 10.90 -22.21
C GLY A 73 -0.20 12.27 -21.64
N HIS A 74 -1.11 13.24 -21.60
CA HIS A 74 -0.84 14.53 -20.98
C HIS A 74 -0.80 14.46 -19.45
N LEU A 75 -1.65 13.65 -18.81
CA LEU A 75 -1.69 13.48 -17.35
C LEU A 75 -0.39 12.86 -16.82
N VAL A 76 0.26 11.99 -17.58
CA VAL A 76 1.55 11.38 -17.15
C VAL A 76 2.76 12.29 -17.38
N SER A 77 2.60 13.39 -18.13
CA SER A 77 3.68 14.31 -18.47
C SER A 77 4.11 15.22 -17.30
N PRO A 78 5.23 15.97 -17.44
CA PRO A 78 5.70 16.92 -16.42
C PRO A 78 4.72 18.03 -16.03
N ASP A 79 3.77 18.35 -16.92
CA ASP A 79 2.71 19.34 -16.66
C ASP A 79 1.69 18.86 -15.60
N PHE A 80 1.63 17.55 -15.36
CA PHE A 80 0.77 16.90 -14.38
C PHE A 80 1.58 16.00 -13.45
N PHE A 81 1.39 14.67 -13.51
CA PHE A 81 1.92 13.73 -12.53
C PHE A 81 3.43 13.52 -12.66
N ASP A 82 4.02 13.85 -13.81
CA ASP A 82 5.47 13.76 -14.04
C ASP A 82 6.01 12.37 -13.66
N VAL A 83 5.42 11.33 -14.27
CA VAL A 83 5.57 9.93 -13.78
C VAL A 83 7.00 9.39 -13.94
N GLU A 84 7.80 9.99 -14.80
CA GLU A 84 9.22 9.68 -14.95
C GLU A 84 10.01 10.06 -13.69
N GLN A 85 9.64 11.18 -13.04
CA GLN A 85 10.26 11.61 -11.78
C GLN A 85 9.52 11.06 -10.55
N TYR A 86 8.20 10.94 -10.63
CA TYR A 86 7.33 10.54 -9.52
C TYR A 86 6.40 9.39 -9.96
N PRO A 87 6.90 8.15 -10.04
CA PRO A 87 6.13 7.03 -10.59
C PRO A 87 4.96 6.59 -9.71
N THR A 88 4.94 7.00 -8.44
CA THR A 88 3.95 6.53 -7.46
C THR A 88 3.23 7.67 -6.75
N ILE A 89 1.92 7.50 -6.57
CA ILE A 89 1.12 8.22 -5.57
C ILE A 89 1.04 7.32 -4.33
N ARG A 90 1.21 7.88 -3.13
CA ARG A 90 1.21 7.10 -1.88
C ARG A 90 0.22 7.66 -0.89
N PHE A 91 -0.42 6.79 -0.13
CA PHE A 91 -1.22 7.16 1.03
C PHE A 91 -0.82 6.30 2.23
N ALA A 92 -0.66 6.93 3.39
CA ALA A 92 -0.42 6.24 4.66
C ALA A 92 -1.33 6.83 5.74
N SER A 93 -2.09 5.99 6.43
CA SER A 93 -2.99 6.45 7.50
C SER A 93 -2.22 6.97 8.70
N SER A 94 -2.70 8.06 9.29
CA SER A 94 -2.25 8.59 10.58
C SER A 94 -3.25 8.28 11.70
N SER A 95 -4.54 8.13 11.38
CA SER A 95 -5.59 7.77 12.31
C SER A 95 -6.74 7.06 11.59
N ILE A 96 -7.30 6.02 12.21
CA ILE A 96 -8.49 5.35 11.71
C ILE A 96 -9.45 5.17 12.89
N THR A 97 -10.70 5.61 12.72
CA THR A 97 -11.72 5.58 13.78
C THR A 97 -13.08 5.20 13.19
N ALA A 98 -13.99 4.71 14.03
CA ALA A 98 -15.38 4.44 13.65
C ALA A 98 -16.32 5.41 14.37
N PRO A 99 -16.63 6.58 13.80
CA PRO A 99 -17.54 7.55 14.43
C PRO A 99 -19.00 7.06 14.49
N ALA A 100 -19.36 6.05 13.69
CA ALA A 100 -20.65 5.37 13.71
C ALA A 100 -20.45 3.88 13.38
N ASP A 101 -21.49 3.06 13.57
CA ASP A 101 -21.42 1.59 13.39
C ASP A 101 -21.07 1.17 11.95
N ASP A 102 -21.41 2.00 10.97
CA ASP A 102 -21.24 1.79 9.53
C ASP A 102 -20.34 2.84 8.88
N THR A 103 -19.65 3.68 9.66
CA THR A 103 -18.74 4.71 9.13
C THR A 103 -17.33 4.46 9.64
N LEU A 104 -16.36 4.36 8.72
CA LEU A 104 -14.94 4.31 9.00
C LEU A 104 -14.28 5.62 8.55
N ARG A 105 -13.84 6.44 9.50
CA ARG A 105 -13.05 7.66 9.21
C ARG A 105 -11.57 7.30 9.14
N VAL A 106 -10.97 7.57 7.99
CA VAL A 106 -9.55 7.37 7.71
C VAL A 106 -8.91 8.75 7.51
N GLU A 107 -7.98 9.11 8.39
CA GLU A 107 -7.10 10.26 8.25
C GLU A 107 -5.72 9.77 7.84
N GLY A 108 -5.07 10.46 6.91
CA GLY A 108 -3.73 10.08 6.49
C GLY A 108 -3.07 11.05 5.54
N ASP A 109 -1.82 10.76 5.23
CA ASP A 109 -0.96 11.57 4.41
C ASP A 109 -1.00 11.08 2.96
N LEU A 110 -1.58 11.89 2.07
CA LEU A 110 -1.57 11.67 0.64
C LEU A 110 -0.35 12.38 0.04
N THR A 111 0.50 11.63 -0.67
CA THR A 111 1.67 12.15 -1.38
C THR A 111 1.45 12.02 -2.87
N ILE A 112 1.45 13.15 -3.57
CA ILE A 112 1.40 13.25 -5.03
C ILE A 112 2.62 14.08 -5.45
N LYS A 113 3.44 13.55 -6.36
CA LYS A 113 4.76 14.10 -6.69
C LYS A 113 5.64 14.22 -5.44
N ASP A 114 6.17 15.41 -5.18
CA ASP A 114 7.01 15.78 -4.04
C ASP A 114 6.21 16.42 -2.89
N VAL A 115 4.87 16.49 -2.99
CA VAL A 115 4.03 17.17 -2.02
C VAL A 115 3.16 16.18 -1.25
N THR A 116 3.26 16.24 0.09
CA THR A 116 2.43 15.48 1.02
C THR A 116 1.41 16.40 1.70
N ARG A 117 0.14 15.98 1.73
CA ARG A 117 -0.96 16.69 2.42
C ARG A 117 -1.82 15.72 3.22
N PRO A 118 -2.29 16.13 4.42
CA PRO A 118 -3.29 15.34 5.15
C PRO A 118 -4.62 15.37 4.41
N VAL A 119 -5.29 14.23 4.34
CA VAL A 119 -6.66 14.07 3.86
C VAL A 119 -7.47 13.25 4.86
N VAL A 120 -8.76 13.53 4.92
CA VAL A 120 -9.72 12.81 5.77
C VAL A 120 -10.82 12.27 4.88
N ILE A 121 -11.05 10.96 4.96
CA ILE A 121 -12.03 10.26 4.15
C ILE A 121 -12.97 9.52 5.10
N ASP A 122 -14.26 9.81 4.98
CA ASP A 122 -15.30 8.99 5.61
C ASP A 122 -15.73 7.92 4.61
N PHE A 123 -15.52 6.67 4.99
CA PHE A 123 -15.97 5.50 4.25
C PHE A 123 -17.24 4.93 4.87
N ASP A 124 -18.21 4.59 4.05
CA ASP A 124 -19.33 3.74 4.40
C ASP A 124 -18.84 2.28 4.41
N TYR A 125 -19.16 1.55 5.48
CA TYR A 125 -18.88 0.13 5.61
C TYR A 125 -20.00 -0.68 4.95
N ASP A 126 -19.72 -1.16 3.74
CA ASP A 126 -20.68 -1.92 2.93
C ASP A 126 -20.85 -3.37 3.40
N GLY A 127 -19.98 -3.82 4.30
CA GLY A 127 -20.07 -5.11 4.99
C GLY A 127 -18.88 -6.03 4.77
N ALA A 128 -19.00 -7.24 5.30
CA ALA A 128 -18.04 -8.31 5.11
C ALA A 128 -18.72 -9.64 4.81
N ALA A 129 -18.08 -10.44 3.96
CA ALA A 129 -18.60 -11.74 3.53
C ALA A 129 -17.46 -12.71 3.19
N THR A 130 -17.71 -14.02 3.37
CA THR A 130 -16.87 -15.07 2.78
C THR A 130 -17.30 -15.29 1.33
N ASP A 131 -16.37 -15.19 0.39
CA ASP A 131 -16.65 -15.44 -1.02
C ASP A 131 -16.70 -16.95 -1.35
N PRO A 132 -17.16 -17.35 -2.54
CA PRO A 132 -17.23 -18.76 -2.94
C PRO A 132 -15.88 -19.50 -2.98
N PHE A 133 -14.76 -18.77 -2.91
CA PHE A 133 -13.40 -19.32 -2.90
C PHE A 133 -12.85 -19.43 -1.47
N GLY A 134 -13.63 -19.04 -0.45
CA GLY A 134 -13.25 -19.10 0.95
C GLY A 134 -12.52 -17.87 1.47
N ASN A 135 -12.39 -16.80 0.68
CA ASN A 135 -11.75 -15.57 1.13
C ASN A 135 -12.72 -14.75 1.99
N GLU A 136 -12.27 -14.25 3.15
CA GLU A 136 -13.01 -13.24 3.90
C GLU A 136 -12.76 -11.86 3.27
N ARG A 137 -13.83 -11.18 2.83
CA ARG A 137 -13.78 -9.87 2.18
C ARG A 137 -14.43 -8.79 3.01
N VAL A 138 -13.92 -7.57 2.88
CA VAL A 138 -14.47 -6.33 3.41
C VAL A 138 -14.73 -5.37 2.27
N GLY A 139 -15.91 -4.74 2.27
CA GLY A 139 -16.32 -3.67 1.35
C GLY A 139 -16.38 -2.32 2.06
N LEU A 140 -15.81 -1.29 1.42
CA LEU A 140 -15.89 0.10 1.86
C LEU A 140 -16.11 1.01 0.63
N SER A 141 -16.96 2.03 0.75
CA SER A 141 -17.16 3.02 -0.30
C SER A 141 -17.01 4.43 0.28
N GLY A 142 -16.51 5.38 -0.50
CA GLY A 142 -16.23 6.71 0.04
C GLY A 142 -15.83 7.73 -1.01
N SER A 143 -15.83 9.00 -0.61
CA SER A 143 -15.33 10.07 -1.47
C SER A 143 -14.79 11.24 -0.67
N VAL A 144 -13.85 11.98 -1.26
CA VAL A 144 -13.32 13.20 -0.68
C VAL A 144 -13.01 14.22 -1.77
N MET A 145 -13.27 15.49 -1.48
CA MET A 145 -12.88 16.58 -2.37
C MET A 145 -11.52 17.11 -1.97
N VAL A 146 -10.60 17.17 -2.93
CA VAL A 146 -9.25 17.74 -2.75
C VAL A 146 -9.02 18.86 -3.76
N ASN A 147 -8.15 19.81 -3.42
CA ASN A 147 -7.67 20.81 -4.39
C ASN A 147 -6.36 20.33 -5.01
N ARG A 148 -6.35 20.09 -6.33
CA ARG A 148 -5.15 19.59 -7.03
C ARG A 148 -3.95 20.54 -6.95
N LYS A 149 -4.20 21.85 -6.78
CA LYS A 149 -3.13 22.85 -6.65
C LYS A 149 -2.35 22.70 -5.35
N ASP A 150 -2.96 22.15 -4.31
CA ASP A 150 -2.28 21.91 -3.02
C ASP A 150 -1.16 20.89 -3.13
N PHE A 151 -1.18 20.08 -4.21
CA PHE A 151 -0.20 19.06 -4.59
C PHE A 151 0.71 19.50 -5.75
N GLY A 152 0.70 20.79 -6.11
CA GLY A 152 1.54 21.31 -7.20
C GLY A 152 1.05 20.98 -8.62
N LEU A 153 -0.12 20.34 -8.77
CA LEU A 153 -0.75 20.12 -10.08
C LEU A 153 -1.43 21.41 -10.54
N VAL A 154 -0.68 22.36 -11.08
CA VAL A 154 -1.15 23.73 -11.36
C VAL A 154 -1.51 24.01 -12.82
N TRP A 155 -1.19 23.11 -13.75
CA TRP A 155 -1.48 23.31 -15.19
C TRP A 155 -2.94 23.68 -15.44
N ASN A 156 -3.18 24.63 -16.34
CA ASN A 156 -4.52 24.99 -16.79
C ASN A 156 -4.49 25.74 -18.12
N ALA A 157 -5.66 25.87 -18.74
CA ALA A 157 -5.87 26.76 -19.89
C ALA A 157 -7.01 27.74 -19.57
N ALA A 158 -6.83 29.01 -19.94
CA ALA A 158 -7.87 30.03 -19.80
C ALA A 158 -8.94 29.85 -20.89
N LEU A 159 -10.19 30.10 -20.53
CA LEU A 159 -11.31 30.08 -21.48
C LEU A 159 -11.63 31.49 -21.96
N GLU A 160 -12.01 31.63 -23.24
CA GLU A 160 -12.48 32.91 -23.81
C GLU A 160 -13.69 33.48 -23.06
N THR A 161 -14.54 32.59 -22.54
CA THR A 161 -15.73 32.93 -21.75
C THR A 161 -15.42 33.31 -20.30
N GLY A 162 -14.14 33.35 -19.92
CA GLY A 162 -13.70 33.48 -18.54
C GLY A 162 -13.70 32.15 -17.79
N GLY A 163 -12.84 32.05 -16.77
CA GLY A 163 -12.62 30.84 -16.01
C GLY A 163 -11.51 29.95 -16.59
N VAL A 164 -11.50 28.69 -16.18
CA VAL A 164 -10.41 27.74 -16.46
C VAL A 164 -10.93 26.42 -17.03
N LEU A 165 -10.09 25.76 -17.82
CA LEU A 165 -10.42 24.50 -18.49
C LEU A 165 -10.61 23.34 -17.50
N VAL A 166 -9.79 23.26 -16.45
CA VAL A 166 -9.85 22.16 -15.47
C VAL A 166 -10.06 22.74 -14.07
N SER A 167 -11.10 22.27 -13.37
CA SER A 167 -11.35 22.70 -11.99
C SER A 167 -10.19 22.40 -11.06
N GLU A 168 -10.07 23.21 -10.02
CA GLU A 168 -9.10 23.00 -8.94
C GLU A 168 -9.55 21.86 -8.03
N ASN A 169 -10.85 21.83 -7.74
CA ASN A 169 -11.47 20.76 -6.97
C ASN A 169 -11.58 19.49 -7.80
N VAL A 170 -11.06 18.40 -7.23
CA VAL A 170 -11.16 17.04 -7.75
C VAL A 170 -11.86 16.21 -6.69
N ASN A 171 -12.91 15.49 -7.10
CA ASN A 171 -13.58 14.53 -6.23
C ASN A 171 -12.90 13.17 -6.40
N LEU A 172 -12.23 12.68 -5.36
CA LEU A 172 -11.74 11.31 -5.30
C LEU A 172 -12.90 10.41 -4.90
N VAL A 173 -13.01 9.24 -5.52
CA VAL A 173 -14.08 8.26 -5.31
C VAL A 173 -13.44 6.91 -5.11
N PHE A 174 -13.92 6.15 -4.14
CA PHE A 174 -13.35 4.87 -3.77
C PHE A 174 -14.46 3.85 -3.62
N GLU A 175 -14.26 2.70 -4.26
CA GLU A 175 -15.00 1.47 -4.02
C GLU A 175 -13.93 0.44 -3.68
N VAL A 176 -13.89 -0.07 -2.46
CA VAL A 176 -12.76 -0.85 -1.95
C VAL A 176 -13.21 -2.26 -1.63
N SER A 177 -12.46 -3.24 -2.13
CA SER A 177 -12.52 -4.62 -1.67
C SER A 177 -11.18 -5.02 -1.07
N ALA A 178 -11.18 -5.47 0.18
CA ALA A 178 -10.00 -6.01 0.84
C ALA A 178 -10.23 -7.47 1.22
N ILE A 179 -9.24 -8.32 0.97
CA ILE A 179 -9.23 -9.74 1.34
C ILE A 179 -8.41 -9.90 2.60
N LYS A 180 -8.95 -10.57 3.61
CA LYS A 180 -8.21 -10.88 4.83
C LYS A 180 -7.11 -11.90 4.54
N ASP A 181 -5.92 -11.62 5.05
CA ASP A 181 -4.79 -12.51 4.92
C ASP A 181 -4.99 -13.77 5.79
N PRO A 182 -4.53 -14.94 5.34
CA PRO A 182 -4.57 -16.14 6.14
C PRO A 182 -3.74 -15.94 7.42
N THR A 183 -4.33 -16.28 8.57
CA THR A 183 -3.60 -16.27 9.84
C THR A 183 -2.55 -17.38 9.81
N VAL A 184 -1.27 -17.03 9.70
CA VAL A 184 -0.19 -18.01 9.86
C VAL A 184 0.00 -18.27 11.35
N SER A 185 -0.68 -19.28 11.89
CA SER A 185 -0.32 -19.84 13.19
C SER A 185 0.99 -20.60 13.02
N VAL A 186 2.10 -20.01 13.50
CA VAL A 186 3.34 -20.75 13.64
C VAL A 186 3.11 -21.77 14.75
N GLU A 187 2.89 -23.04 14.38
CA GLU A 187 2.95 -24.12 15.36
C GLU A 187 4.36 -24.09 15.97
N ALA A 188 4.44 -23.81 17.26
CA ALA A 188 5.69 -23.88 17.99
C ALA A 188 6.25 -25.30 17.81
N VAL A 189 7.37 -25.42 17.11
CA VAL A 189 8.17 -26.65 17.11
C VAL A 189 8.58 -26.86 18.57
N ALA A 190 7.91 -27.80 19.23
CA ALA A 190 8.31 -28.22 20.57
C ALA A 190 9.75 -28.73 20.46
N ASP A 191 10.63 -28.10 21.24
CA ASP A 191 12.03 -28.44 21.40
C ASP A 191 12.14 -29.92 21.83
N GLU A 192 12.43 -30.80 20.87
CA GLU A 192 12.73 -32.20 21.14
C GLU A 192 14.11 -32.24 21.80
N THR A 193 14.11 -32.23 23.13
CA THR A 193 15.32 -32.38 23.92
C THR A 193 15.95 -33.75 23.64
N VAL A 194 16.95 -33.76 22.76
CA VAL A 194 17.81 -34.92 22.56
C VAL A 194 18.63 -35.12 23.85
N ALA A 195 18.25 -36.13 24.64
CA ALA A 195 19.00 -36.56 25.79
C ALA A 195 20.39 -37.04 25.34
N VAL A 196 21.44 -36.34 25.78
CA VAL A 196 22.83 -36.75 25.56
C VAL A 196 23.23 -37.68 26.72
N GLU A 197 23.28 -38.98 26.44
CA GLU A 197 23.80 -39.99 27.37
C GLU A 197 25.31 -39.74 27.65
N PRO A 198 25.81 -39.93 28.88
CA PRO A 198 27.20 -39.64 29.22
C PRO A 198 28.17 -40.69 28.65
N VAL A 199 29.15 -40.23 27.87
CA VAL A 199 30.26 -41.05 27.39
C VAL A 199 31.15 -41.47 28.57
N THR A 200 31.19 -42.77 28.84
CA THR A 200 32.16 -43.37 29.77
C THR A 200 33.57 -43.31 29.18
N ALA A 201 34.50 -42.74 29.94
CA ALA A 201 35.91 -42.65 29.59
C ALA A 201 36.59 -44.03 29.50
N ALA A 202 37.38 -44.24 28.46
CA ALA A 202 38.34 -45.34 28.31
C ALA A 202 39.78 -44.77 28.19
N PRO A 203 40.82 -45.51 28.61
CA PRO A 203 42.06 -44.95 29.11
C PRO A 203 43.08 -44.58 28.03
N ALA A 204 44.00 -43.69 28.42
CA ALA A 204 45.08 -43.16 27.63
C ALA A 204 46.04 -44.24 27.10
N THR A 205 46.51 -44.07 25.87
CA THR A 205 47.77 -44.67 25.40
C THR A 205 48.49 -43.70 24.47
N GLU A 206 49.61 -43.20 24.99
CA GLU A 206 50.91 -42.86 24.41
C GLU A 206 51.02 -42.10 23.06
N GLN A 207 51.75 -40.98 23.16
CA GLN A 207 52.18 -40.06 22.10
C GLN A 207 53.28 -40.65 21.20
N ALA A 208 53.24 -40.30 19.91
CA ALA A 208 54.45 -40.12 19.10
C ALA A 208 54.27 -38.92 18.16
N ALA A 209 55.22 -37.99 18.21
CA ALA A 209 55.29 -36.76 17.40
C ALA A 209 55.56 -37.04 15.91
N PRO A 210 55.40 -36.03 15.04
CA PRO A 210 56.63 -35.48 14.47
C PRO A 210 56.67 -33.96 14.25
N ALA A 211 57.90 -33.47 14.43
CA ALA A 211 58.66 -32.47 13.68
C ALA A 211 57.96 -31.35 12.89
N ALA A 212 58.37 -30.12 13.23
CA ALA A 212 58.27 -28.91 12.43
C ALA A 212 59.07 -28.99 11.11
N GLN A 213 58.60 -28.27 10.08
CA GLN A 213 59.44 -27.41 9.23
C GLN A 213 58.64 -26.64 8.16
N GLY A 214 58.89 -25.32 8.10
CA GLY A 214 58.89 -24.45 6.90
C GLY A 214 57.53 -24.11 6.27
N GLY A 215 57.17 -22.88 5.92
CA GLY A 215 57.94 -21.68 5.61
C GLY A 215 57.40 -21.06 4.32
N PHE A 216 57.45 -19.73 4.23
CA PHE A 216 57.16 -18.85 3.08
C PHE A 216 55.67 -18.63 2.73
N ALA A 217 55.06 -17.46 2.96
CA ALA A 217 55.32 -16.09 2.47
C ALA A 217 54.88 -15.83 1.01
N GLY A 218 54.01 -14.82 0.85
CA GLY A 218 53.72 -14.11 -0.40
C GLY A 218 52.32 -14.40 -0.97
N TRP A 219 51.54 -13.46 -1.53
CA TRP A 219 51.60 -12.01 -1.67
C TRP A 219 50.26 -11.58 -2.34
N LEU A 220 49.72 -10.42 -1.94
CA LEU A 220 48.89 -9.42 -2.64
C LEU A 220 47.94 -9.75 -3.85
N LYS A 221 46.76 -9.09 -3.73
CA LYS A 221 46.06 -8.20 -4.71
C LYS A 221 45.08 -8.77 -5.75
N ARG A 222 43.85 -8.22 -5.63
CA ARG A 222 43.09 -7.39 -6.60
C ARG A 222 42.03 -8.01 -7.54
N LEU A 223 40.87 -7.33 -7.48
CA LEU A 223 39.99 -6.85 -8.56
C LEU A 223 39.15 -7.86 -9.35
N PHE A 224 37.89 -7.45 -9.57
CA PHE A 224 37.08 -7.37 -10.81
C PHE A 224 35.61 -7.60 -10.39
N ALA A 225 34.59 -6.90 -10.87
CA ALA A 225 34.39 -5.68 -11.65
C ALA A 225 32.90 -5.32 -11.45
#